data_AF-A0A838Q8B7-F1
#
_entry.id   AF-A0A838Q8B7-F1
#
_cell.length_a   1.000
_cell.length_b   1.000
_cell.length_c   1.000
_cell.angle_alpha   90.00
_cell.angle_beta   90.00
_cell.angle_gamma   90.00
#
_symmetry.space_group_name_H-M   'P 1'
#
loop_
_entity.id
_entity.type
_entity.pdbx_description
1 polymer ?
#
loop_
_entity_poly.entity_id
_entity_poly.type
_entity_poly.pdbx_seq_one_letter_code
_entity_poly.pdbx_strand_id
1 'polypeptide(L)'
;QGLRGGAFNAIQPNPKFPNIEMLSDEIHAIGLKFGLYSTPWRTSFYGHIGSSADMADGGYDWIQAGVHTGDFRYRFPKERSRLEKYSWLRPLAQRLNEKRRERTTTQLRTFGRFSFAAQDAKQWSAWGVDYLKYDWVPIDIAHAEEMRKELAASRRNIVYSLANNASASLAPELARSANSWRTTSDLTDTWASVSDIGFSREIWAPFNGPGSYNDADMLVLGEIGNGKPRRTRLTADEQYTHMSLWCLLSGPLLLGCDLEKLDAFTLGLLTNDEVLEVNQDPLCKQATRVAKSGRNEVYAKLMEDGSLAVGLFNRNEKTGRVRISWSAIGLRGAQRVRDLWRQQDLGVFAETFEAEVSPHGVVLVRVAAARP
;
A
#
# COMPACT_ATOMS: atom_id res chain seq x y z
N GLN A 1 -5.23 -6.79 -17.91
CA GLN A 1 -5.96 -5.86 -18.80
C GLN A 1 -5.70 -6.28 -20.24
N GLY A 2 -6.77 -6.59 -20.98
CA GLY A 2 -6.77 -6.86 -22.42
C GLY A 2 -7.43 -5.74 -23.20
N LEU A 3 -7.67 -5.99 -24.49
CA LEU A 3 -8.28 -5.00 -25.39
C LEU A 3 -9.67 -4.58 -24.93
N ARG A 4 -10.08 -3.36 -25.27
CA ARG A 4 -11.44 -2.89 -24.97
C ARG A 4 -12.47 -3.62 -25.83
N GLY A 5 -13.65 -3.83 -25.26
CA GLY A 5 -14.75 -4.52 -25.92
C GLY A 5 -15.85 -4.94 -24.96
N GLY A 6 -16.56 -6.01 -25.29
CA GLY A 6 -17.70 -6.49 -24.51
C GLY A 6 -18.88 -5.53 -24.52
N ALA A 7 -19.88 -5.80 -23.68
CA ALA A 7 -21.14 -5.05 -23.66
C ALA A 7 -20.98 -3.57 -23.30
N PHE A 8 -19.90 -3.21 -22.58
CA PHE A 8 -19.66 -1.85 -22.11
C PHE A 8 -18.57 -1.11 -22.89
N ASN A 9 -17.89 -1.75 -23.84
CA ASN A 9 -16.64 -1.25 -24.42
C ASN A 9 -15.57 -0.91 -23.35
N ALA A 10 -15.40 -1.82 -22.39
CA ALA A 10 -14.50 -1.68 -21.23
C ALA A 10 -13.23 -2.53 -21.42
N ILE A 11 -12.22 -2.31 -20.58
CA ILE A 11 -11.04 -3.19 -20.50
C ILE A 11 -11.49 -4.63 -20.28
N GLN A 12 -11.09 -5.54 -21.17
CA GLN A 12 -11.42 -6.97 -21.09
C GLN A 12 -10.31 -7.78 -20.42
N PRO A 13 -10.52 -9.09 -20.18
CA PRO A 13 -9.47 -9.98 -19.69
C PRO A 13 -8.34 -10.14 -20.70
N ASN A 14 -7.17 -10.59 -20.23
CA ASN A 14 -6.04 -10.93 -21.11
C ASN A 14 -5.91 -12.45 -21.23
N PRO A 15 -5.06 -12.97 -22.15
CA PRO A 15 -4.95 -14.42 -22.36
C PRO A 15 -4.48 -15.23 -21.15
N LYS A 16 -3.88 -14.59 -20.13
CA LYS A 16 -3.44 -15.29 -18.90
C LYS A 16 -4.62 -15.58 -17.97
N PHE A 17 -5.62 -14.70 -17.96
CA PHE A 17 -6.81 -14.82 -17.14
C PHE A 17 -8.03 -14.59 -18.02
N PRO A 18 -8.42 -15.55 -18.86
CA PRO A 18 -9.46 -15.33 -19.87
C PRO A 18 -10.87 -15.16 -19.29
N ASN A 19 -11.12 -15.65 -18.06
CA ASN A 19 -12.41 -15.55 -17.39
C ASN A 19 -12.26 -14.94 -15.99
N ILE A 20 -12.33 -13.61 -15.91
CA ILE A 20 -12.17 -12.86 -14.64
C ILE A 20 -13.41 -12.98 -13.75
N GLU A 21 -14.60 -13.12 -14.34
CA GLU A 21 -15.84 -13.32 -13.60
C GLU A 21 -15.80 -14.64 -12.81
N MET A 22 -15.45 -15.74 -13.49
CA MET A 22 -15.27 -17.05 -12.82
C MET A 22 -14.19 -17.01 -11.74
N LEU A 23 -13.06 -16.32 -11.98
CA LEU A 23 -12.04 -16.13 -10.95
C LEU A 23 -12.60 -15.39 -9.73
N SER A 24 -13.39 -14.34 -9.94
CA SER A 24 -14.04 -13.62 -8.85
C SER A 24 -15.04 -14.52 -8.11
N ASP A 25 -15.85 -15.30 -8.83
CA ASP A 25 -16.82 -16.23 -8.26
C ASP A 25 -16.13 -17.30 -7.40
N GLU A 26 -15.02 -17.87 -7.85
CA GLU A 26 -14.23 -18.85 -7.10
C GLU A 26 -13.66 -18.24 -5.81
N ILE A 27 -13.17 -17.00 -5.87
CA ILE A 27 -12.67 -16.26 -4.69
C ILE A 27 -13.82 -15.96 -3.71
N HIS A 28 -14.99 -15.56 -4.22
CA HIS A 28 -16.17 -15.34 -3.38
C HIS A 28 -16.71 -16.62 -2.76
N ALA A 29 -16.65 -17.75 -3.48
CA ALA A 29 -17.12 -19.05 -3.00
C ALA A 29 -16.36 -19.55 -1.77
N ILE A 30 -15.10 -19.12 -1.58
CA ILE A 30 -14.30 -19.40 -0.38
C ILE A 30 -14.38 -18.30 0.69
N GLY A 31 -15.32 -17.35 0.55
CA GLY A 31 -15.57 -16.28 1.52
C GLY A 31 -14.60 -15.10 1.47
N LEU A 32 -13.75 -15.02 0.43
CA LEU A 32 -12.83 -13.90 0.24
C LEU A 32 -13.43 -12.84 -0.68
N LYS A 33 -12.72 -11.72 -0.83
CA LYS A 33 -13.05 -10.61 -1.72
C LYS A 33 -12.04 -10.49 -2.85
N PHE A 34 -12.49 -10.02 -4.01
CA PHE A 34 -11.65 -9.91 -5.20
C PHE A 34 -11.24 -8.47 -5.50
N GLY A 35 -9.96 -8.24 -5.80
CA GLY A 35 -9.42 -6.91 -6.07
C GLY A 35 -8.66 -6.82 -7.39
N LEU A 36 -8.67 -5.63 -8.00
CA LEU A 36 -7.94 -5.33 -9.24
C LEU A 36 -7.02 -4.12 -9.09
N TYR A 37 -6.07 -4.06 -10.02
CA TYR A 37 -5.19 -2.92 -10.24
C TYR A 37 -5.49 -2.27 -11.60
N SER A 38 -5.61 -0.94 -11.63
CA SER A 38 -5.74 -0.17 -12.88
C SER A 38 -5.11 1.22 -12.72
N THR A 39 -5.30 2.07 -13.73
CA THR A 39 -4.76 3.44 -13.80
C THR A 39 -5.68 4.30 -14.67
N PRO A 40 -5.81 5.62 -14.42
CA PRO A 40 -6.54 6.51 -15.33
C PRO A 40 -5.77 6.84 -16.60
N TRP A 41 -4.48 6.56 -16.64
CA TRP A 41 -3.66 6.78 -17.83
C TRP A 41 -3.98 5.81 -18.96
N ARG A 42 -3.41 6.09 -20.14
CA ARG A 42 -3.43 5.16 -21.28
C ARG A 42 -2.79 3.83 -20.94
N THR A 43 -1.71 3.87 -20.16
CA THR A 43 -1.03 2.67 -19.68
C THR A 43 -0.57 2.80 -18.23
N SER A 44 -0.53 1.66 -17.53
CA SER A 44 0.07 1.55 -16.19
C SER A 44 1.59 1.71 -16.24
N PHE A 45 2.22 1.76 -15.06
CA PHE A 45 3.69 1.76 -14.96
C PHE A 45 4.34 0.58 -15.68
N TYR A 46 3.66 -0.57 -15.73
CA TYR A 46 4.11 -1.76 -16.45
C TYR A 46 3.67 -1.81 -17.91
N GLY A 47 2.93 -0.82 -18.42
CA GLY A 47 2.54 -0.74 -19.83
C GLY A 47 1.26 -1.52 -20.17
N HIS A 48 0.49 -1.96 -19.17
CA HIS A 48 -0.85 -2.52 -19.42
C HIS A 48 -1.85 -1.40 -19.72
N ILE A 49 -2.83 -1.69 -20.56
CA ILE A 49 -3.97 -0.81 -20.88
C ILE A 49 -4.60 -0.25 -19.60
N GLY A 50 -4.82 1.06 -19.57
CA GLY A 50 -5.52 1.76 -18.49
C GLY A 50 -6.82 2.40 -18.95
N SER A 51 -7.44 3.17 -18.06
CA SER A 51 -8.82 3.68 -18.15
C SER A 51 -9.01 4.91 -19.05
N SER A 52 -8.02 5.25 -19.87
CA SER A 52 -8.18 6.22 -20.96
C SER A 52 -7.51 5.76 -22.26
N ALA A 53 -7.89 6.38 -23.38
CA ALA A 53 -7.33 6.12 -24.70
C ALA A 53 -7.32 7.40 -25.56
N ASP A 54 -6.53 7.42 -26.63
CA ASP A 54 -6.51 8.56 -27.56
C ASP A 54 -7.59 8.48 -28.63
N MET A 55 -8.11 7.28 -28.88
CA MET A 55 -9.16 7.02 -29.85
C MET A 55 -10.52 6.96 -29.15
N ALA A 56 -11.54 7.48 -29.81
CA ALA A 56 -12.90 7.55 -29.26
C ALA A 56 -13.55 6.16 -29.10
N ASP A 57 -13.10 5.17 -29.88
CA ASP A 57 -13.53 3.78 -29.77
C ASP A 57 -12.79 3.00 -28.67
N GLY A 58 -11.78 3.60 -28.04
CA GLY A 58 -10.95 2.93 -27.04
C GLY A 58 -9.72 2.20 -27.62
N GLY A 59 -9.45 2.38 -28.90
CA GLY A 59 -8.26 1.86 -29.58
C GLY A 59 -6.96 2.52 -29.11
N TYR A 60 -5.84 1.82 -29.35
CA TYR A 60 -4.50 2.27 -29.03
C TYR A 60 -3.58 2.15 -30.25
N ASP A 61 -2.90 3.24 -30.63
CA ASP A 61 -1.98 3.27 -31.78
C ASP A 61 -0.93 2.16 -31.72
N TRP A 62 -0.39 1.89 -30.53
CA TRP A 62 0.65 0.88 -30.34
C TRP A 62 0.11 -0.55 -30.41
N ILE A 63 -1.20 -0.77 -30.22
CA ILE A 63 -1.84 -2.05 -30.51
C ILE A 63 -1.96 -2.23 -32.03
N GLN A 64 -2.48 -1.22 -32.75
CA GLN A 64 -2.60 -1.28 -34.21
C GLN A 64 -1.25 -1.46 -34.90
N ALA A 65 -0.20 -0.86 -34.36
CA ALA A 65 1.17 -0.99 -34.86
C ALA A 65 1.87 -2.31 -34.46
N GLY A 66 1.22 -3.21 -33.70
CA GLY A 66 1.82 -4.46 -33.25
C GLY A 66 2.93 -4.29 -32.20
N VAL A 67 3.01 -3.14 -31.54
CA VAL A 67 4.04 -2.74 -30.58
C VAL A 67 3.65 -3.19 -29.16
N HIS A 68 3.36 -4.47 -29.03
CA HIS A 68 2.90 -5.07 -27.78
C HIS A 68 3.37 -6.51 -27.58
N THR A 69 3.17 -6.99 -26.36
CA THR A 69 3.29 -8.39 -25.96
C THR A 69 2.00 -9.16 -26.26
N GLY A 70 2.02 -10.50 -26.18
CA GLY A 70 0.82 -11.32 -26.34
C GLY A 70 -0.27 -11.05 -25.30
N ASP A 71 0.06 -10.46 -24.15
CA ASP A 71 -0.89 -10.01 -23.13
C ASP A 71 -1.21 -8.51 -23.23
N PHE A 72 -1.08 -7.93 -24.43
CA PHE A 72 -1.41 -6.54 -24.75
C PHE A 72 -0.71 -5.51 -23.87
N ARG A 73 0.44 -5.85 -23.30
CA ARG A 73 1.31 -4.88 -22.63
C ARG A 73 2.17 -4.18 -23.67
N TYR A 74 2.24 -2.85 -23.64
CA TYR A 74 3.11 -2.06 -24.50
C TYR A 74 4.53 -2.61 -24.44
N ARG A 75 5.10 -2.91 -25.61
CA ARG A 75 6.45 -3.45 -25.74
C ARG A 75 7.22 -2.50 -26.61
N PHE A 76 8.27 -1.90 -26.05
CA PHE A 76 9.17 -1.10 -26.87
C PHE A 76 9.66 -1.91 -28.08
N PRO A 77 9.58 -1.38 -29.32
CA PRO A 77 10.15 -2.04 -30.48
C PRO A 77 11.63 -2.32 -30.21
N LYS A 78 12.05 -3.58 -30.29
CA LYS A 78 13.44 -3.98 -30.02
C LYS A 78 14.36 -3.79 -31.23
N GLU A 79 13.89 -3.35 -32.40
CA GLU A 79 14.63 -3.49 -33.67
C GLU A 79 15.20 -2.17 -34.25
N ARG A 80 16.40 -2.10 -34.85
CA ARG A 80 17.70 -2.79 -34.62
C ARG A 80 18.82 -2.34 -35.60
N SER A 81 18.55 -1.76 -36.77
CA SER A 81 19.53 -1.90 -37.88
C SER A 81 20.52 -0.76 -38.20
N ARG A 82 20.61 0.35 -37.44
CA ARG A 82 21.53 1.47 -37.80
C ARG A 82 22.72 1.71 -36.87
N LEU A 83 22.65 1.29 -35.61
CA LEU A 83 23.70 1.57 -34.61
C LEU A 83 24.69 0.42 -34.40
N GLU A 84 24.39 -0.79 -34.88
CA GLU A 84 25.33 -1.92 -34.84
C GLU A 84 26.62 -1.67 -35.64
N LYS A 85 26.59 -0.73 -36.60
CA LYS A 85 27.76 -0.29 -37.39
C LYS A 85 28.82 0.46 -36.56
N TYR A 86 28.50 0.94 -35.36
CA TYR A 86 29.39 1.77 -34.54
C TYR A 86 29.55 1.18 -33.14
N SER A 87 30.23 0.03 -33.04
CA SER A 87 30.47 -0.69 -31.77
C SER A 87 31.14 0.18 -30.68
N TRP A 88 31.91 1.20 -31.06
CA TRP A 88 32.55 2.17 -30.16
C TRP A 88 31.57 3.18 -29.53
N LEU A 89 30.35 3.32 -30.05
CA LEU A 89 29.29 4.18 -29.48
C LEU A 89 28.39 3.44 -28.48
N ARG A 90 28.60 2.16 -28.20
CA ARG A 90 27.71 1.33 -27.36
C ARG A 90 27.25 2.00 -26.06
N PRO A 91 28.13 2.56 -25.19
CA PRO A 91 27.69 3.17 -23.94
C PRO A 91 26.81 4.42 -24.13
N LEU A 92 27.12 5.24 -25.14
CA LEU A 92 26.38 6.47 -25.44
C LEU A 92 25.07 6.19 -26.16
N ALA A 93 25.09 5.31 -27.16
CA ALA A 93 23.90 4.85 -27.87
C ALA A 93 22.93 4.13 -26.93
N GLN A 94 23.43 3.30 -26.01
CA GLN A 94 22.61 2.66 -24.99
C GLN A 94 21.95 3.70 -24.06
N ARG A 95 22.70 4.69 -23.56
CA ARG A 95 22.14 5.77 -22.73
C ARG A 95 21.12 6.65 -23.47
N LEU A 96 21.37 6.97 -24.73
CA LEU A 96 20.42 7.72 -25.57
C LEU A 96 19.15 6.89 -25.84
N ASN A 97 19.30 5.58 -26.03
CA ASN A 97 18.19 4.64 -26.20
C ASN A 97 17.38 4.48 -24.91
N GLU A 98 18.04 4.38 -23.76
CA GLU A 98 17.38 4.34 -22.44
C GLU A 98 16.60 5.63 -22.19
N LYS A 99 17.20 6.81 -22.44
CA LYS A 99 16.50 8.10 -22.33
C LYS A 99 15.31 8.22 -23.28
N ARG A 100 15.43 7.74 -24.53
CA ARG A 100 14.32 7.76 -25.49
C ARG A 100 13.21 6.78 -25.10
N ARG A 101 13.59 5.61 -24.60
CA ARG A 101 12.68 4.60 -24.05
C ARG A 101 11.92 5.14 -22.86
N GLU A 102 12.62 5.75 -21.93
CA GLU A 102 12.05 6.44 -20.78
C GLU A 102 11.06 7.51 -21.24
N ARG A 103 11.46 8.43 -22.13
CA ARG A 103 10.58 9.48 -22.67
C ARG A 103 9.28 8.95 -23.28
N THR A 104 9.36 7.91 -24.12
CA THR A 104 8.17 7.36 -24.78
C THR A 104 7.30 6.57 -23.79
N THR A 105 7.90 5.87 -22.83
CA THR A 105 7.16 5.20 -21.76
C THR A 105 6.45 6.22 -20.87
N THR A 106 7.11 7.34 -20.55
CA THR A 106 6.52 8.46 -19.82
C THR A 106 5.37 9.09 -20.59
N GLN A 107 5.47 9.22 -21.92
CA GLN A 107 4.34 9.67 -22.74
C GLN A 107 3.13 8.75 -22.62
N LEU A 108 3.29 7.44 -22.53
CA LEU A 108 2.17 6.50 -22.36
C LEU A 108 1.60 6.48 -20.92
N ARG A 109 2.33 7.05 -19.96
CA ARG A 109 1.92 7.27 -18.57
C ARG A 109 1.28 8.65 -18.42
N THR A 110 0.31 8.92 -19.28
CA THR A 110 -0.51 10.14 -19.26
C THR A 110 -1.95 9.78 -19.56
N PHE A 111 -2.88 10.69 -19.24
CA PHE A 111 -4.27 10.59 -19.66
C PHE A 111 -4.36 10.58 -21.19
N GLY A 112 -5.23 9.72 -21.72
CA GLY A 112 -5.67 9.78 -23.10
C GLY A 112 -6.72 10.86 -23.30
N ARG A 113 -7.04 11.15 -24.56
CA ARG A 113 -8.07 12.12 -24.93
C ARG A 113 -9.47 11.74 -24.45
N PHE A 114 -9.75 10.44 -24.33
CA PHE A 114 -11.06 9.90 -23.96
C PHE A 114 -10.94 9.06 -22.70
N SER A 115 -11.73 9.39 -21.69
CA SER A 115 -11.89 8.58 -20.47
C SER A 115 -12.87 7.44 -20.72
N PHE A 116 -12.57 6.29 -20.11
CA PHE A 116 -13.40 5.10 -20.10
C PHE A 116 -13.72 4.64 -18.67
N ALA A 117 -13.56 5.52 -17.67
CA ALA A 117 -13.81 5.20 -16.26
C ALA A 117 -15.22 4.61 -16.04
N ALA A 118 -16.24 5.16 -16.70
CA ALA A 118 -17.63 4.70 -16.59
C ALA A 118 -17.83 3.27 -17.13
N GLN A 119 -17.20 2.96 -18.27
CA GLN A 119 -17.25 1.65 -18.91
C GLN A 119 -16.53 0.62 -18.05
N ASP A 120 -15.33 0.99 -17.59
CA ASP A 120 -14.48 0.12 -16.78
C ASP A 120 -15.15 -0.18 -15.42
N ALA A 121 -15.74 0.82 -14.75
CA ALA A 121 -16.47 0.61 -13.50
C ALA A 121 -17.68 -0.33 -13.66
N LYS A 122 -18.46 -0.20 -14.76
CA LYS A 122 -19.56 -1.12 -15.07
C LYS A 122 -19.06 -2.55 -15.27
N GLN A 123 -17.96 -2.73 -15.99
CA GLN A 123 -17.38 -4.03 -16.24
C GLN A 123 -16.84 -4.68 -14.97
N TRP A 124 -16.12 -3.92 -14.13
CA TRP A 124 -15.60 -4.41 -12.86
C TRP A 124 -16.72 -4.77 -11.88
N SER A 125 -17.79 -3.98 -11.85
CA SER A 125 -19.00 -4.33 -11.09
C SER A 125 -19.66 -5.61 -11.59
N ALA A 126 -19.71 -5.83 -12.91
CA ALA A 126 -20.27 -7.05 -13.50
C ALA A 126 -19.42 -8.28 -13.17
N TRP A 127 -18.09 -8.14 -13.14
CA TRP A 127 -17.17 -9.21 -12.73
C TRP A 127 -17.09 -9.45 -11.21
N GLY A 128 -17.86 -8.74 -10.39
CA GLY A 128 -17.83 -8.96 -8.94
C GLY A 128 -16.61 -8.37 -8.21
N VAL A 129 -15.90 -7.41 -8.79
CA VAL A 129 -14.76 -6.76 -8.12
C VAL A 129 -15.20 -6.04 -6.83
N ASP A 130 -14.47 -6.22 -5.74
CA ASP A 130 -14.72 -5.60 -4.42
C ASP A 130 -13.71 -4.51 -4.05
N TYR A 131 -12.55 -4.49 -4.71
CA TYR A 131 -11.45 -3.60 -4.38
C TYR A 131 -10.76 -3.12 -5.66
N LEU A 132 -10.51 -1.81 -5.77
CA LEU A 132 -9.75 -1.21 -6.85
C LEU A 132 -8.54 -0.45 -6.29
N LYS A 133 -7.34 -0.89 -6.65
CA LYS A 133 -6.14 -0.04 -6.59
C LYS A 133 -6.01 0.72 -7.92
N TYR A 134 -6.02 2.05 -7.86
CA TYR A 134 -5.93 2.92 -9.03
C TYR A 134 -4.67 3.78 -8.93
N ASP A 135 -3.74 3.57 -9.87
CA ASP A 135 -2.34 3.93 -9.70
C ASP A 135 -1.82 4.90 -10.78
N TRP A 136 -1.38 6.09 -10.37
CA TRP A 136 -0.71 7.09 -11.19
C TRP A 136 0.03 8.12 -10.33
N VAL A 137 0.90 8.93 -10.95
CA VAL A 137 1.62 10.02 -10.24
C VAL A 137 1.92 11.21 -11.17
N PRO A 138 1.68 12.46 -10.73
CA PRO A 138 1.00 12.84 -9.49
C PRO A 138 -0.50 12.50 -9.54
N ILE A 139 -1.07 12.17 -8.37
CA ILE A 139 -2.52 12.04 -8.22
C ILE A 139 -3.15 13.42 -8.39
N ASP A 140 -4.20 13.51 -9.19
CA ASP A 140 -5.05 14.69 -9.32
C ASP A 140 -6.49 14.35 -8.92
N ILE A 141 -7.17 15.34 -8.33
CA ILE A 141 -8.50 15.15 -7.74
C ILE A 141 -9.58 14.96 -8.81
N ALA A 142 -9.41 15.53 -10.00
CA ALA A 142 -10.42 15.44 -11.06
C ALA A 142 -10.63 13.98 -11.50
N HIS A 143 -9.55 13.24 -11.79
CA HIS A 143 -9.67 11.84 -12.19
C HIS A 143 -9.97 10.90 -11.02
N ALA A 144 -9.54 11.25 -9.80
CA ALA A 144 -9.94 10.51 -8.61
C ALA A 144 -11.47 10.58 -8.38
N GLU A 145 -12.04 11.78 -8.45
CA GLU A 145 -13.49 11.99 -8.31
C GLU A 145 -14.30 11.43 -9.48
N GLU A 146 -13.75 11.47 -10.71
CA GLU A 146 -14.38 10.80 -11.85
C GLU A 146 -14.58 9.31 -11.57
N MET A 147 -13.51 8.59 -11.23
CA MET A 147 -13.63 7.15 -10.96
C MET A 147 -14.49 6.90 -9.71
N ARG A 148 -14.35 7.69 -8.65
CA ARG A 148 -15.19 7.58 -7.45
C ARG A 148 -16.68 7.66 -7.78
N LYS A 149 -17.08 8.62 -8.63
CA LYS A 149 -18.46 8.79 -9.09
C LYS A 149 -18.93 7.56 -9.87
N GLU A 150 -18.12 7.04 -10.78
CA GLU A 150 -18.49 5.88 -11.59
C GLU A 150 -18.58 4.58 -10.76
N LEU A 151 -17.72 4.40 -9.76
CA LEU A 151 -17.82 3.30 -8.80
C LEU A 151 -19.09 3.43 -7.94
N ALA A 152 -19.42 4.63 -7.46
CA ALA A 152 -20.64 4.88 -6.68
C ALA A 152 -21.93 4.70 -7.49
N ALA A 153 -21.89 4.92 -8.81
CA ALA A 153 -23.01 4.65 -9.71
C ALA A 153 -23.15 3.16 -10.06
N SER A 154 -22.15 2.34 -9.74
CA SER A 154 -22.21 0.89 -9.93
C SER A 154 -23.11 0.23 -8.88
N ARG A 155 -23.56 -1.01 -9.14
CA ARG A 155 -24.42 -1.75 -8.20
C ARG A 155 -23.64 -2.48 -7.10
N ARG A 156 -22.33 -2.26 -7.03
CA ARG A 156 -21.42 -2.99 -6.13
C ARG A 156 -20.60 -2.02 -5.30
N ASN A 157 -20.42 -2.36 -4.03
CA ASN A 157 -19.54 -1.60 -3.14
C ASN A 157 -18.09 -2.00 -3.43
N ILE A 158 -17.36 -1.12 -4.14
CA ILE A 158 -15.96 -1.31 -4.48
C ILE A 158 -15.11 -0.38 -3.62
N VAL A 159 -14.25 -0.94 -2.77
CA VAL A 159 -13.27 -0.17 -1.99
C VAL A 159 -12.30 0.49 -2.96
N TYR A 160 -12.16 1.81 -2.86
CA TYR A 160 -11.36 2.60 -3.77
C TYR A 160 -10.04 3.05 -3.12
N SER A 161 -8.92 2.54 -3.62
CA SER A 161 -7.57 2.81 -3.12
C SER A 161 -6.75 3.55 -4.17
N LEU A 162 -6.26 4.73 -3.81
CA LEU A 162 -5.42 5.58 -4.66
C LEU A 162 -3.94 5.29 -4.43
N ALA A 163 -3.18 5.17 -5.51
CA ALA A 163 -1.73 5.19 -5.53
C ALA A 163 -1.25 6.12 -6.67
N ASN A 164 -0.07 6.72 -6.61
CA ASN A 164 1.04 6.55 -5.66
C ASN A 164 1.55 7.91 -5.15
N ASN A 165 2.16 7.92 -3.96
CA ASN A 165 2.86 9.07 -3.38
C ASN A 165 2.02 10.36 -3.34
N ALA A 166 0.87 10.28 -2.69
CA ALA A 166 -0.06 11.39 -2.55
C ALA A 166 0.58 12.60 -1.81
N SER A 167 0.24 13.81 -2.26
CA SER A 167 0.65 15.03 -1.56
C SER A 167 -0.23 15.27 -0.33
N ALA A 168 0.39 15.55 0.83
CA ALA A 168 -0.34 15.93 2.03
C ALA A 168 -1.19 17.21 1.86
N SER A 169 -0.85 18.06 0.88
CA SER A 169 -1.64 19.24 0.54
C SER A 169 -3.03 18.91 -0.03
N LEU A 170 -3.25 17.67 -0.48
CA LEU A 170 -4.50 17.18 -1.04
C LEU A 170 -5.26 16.26 -0.05
N ALA A 171 -4.78 16.12 1.19
CA ALA A 171 -5.35 15.15 2.14
C ALA A 171 -6.86 15.33 2.40
N PRO A 172 -7.40 16.56 2.55
CA PRO A 172 -8.84 16.75 2.70
C PRO A 172 -9.64 16.27 1.49
N GLU A 173 -9.15 16.53 0.27
CA GLU A 173 -9.76 16.09 -0.98
C GLU A 173 -9.68 14.57 -1.10
N LEU A 174 -8.52 13.97 -0.88
CA LEU A 174 -8.32 12.52 -0.96
C LEU A 174 -9.24 11.75 0.00
N ALA A 175 -9.39 12.23 1.23
CA ALA A 175 -10.33 11.67 2.20
C ALA A 175 -11.78 11.72 1.72
N ARG A 176 -12.13 12.73 0.92
CA ARG A 176 -13.44 12.83 0.26
C ARG A 176 -13.54 12.05 -1.04
N SER A 177 -12.42 11.71 -1.71
CA SER A 177 -12.37 11.08 -3.04
C SER A 177 -12.05 9.58 -3.04
N ALA A 178 -11.50 9.00 -1.98
CA ALA A 178 -11.19 7.56 -1.91
C ALA A 178 -11.44 6.95 -0.53
N ASN A 179 -11.36 5.63 -0.42
CA ASN A 179 -11.33 4.93 0.87
C ASN A 179 -9.92 4.85 1.43
N SER A 180 -8.90 4.78 0.58
CA SER A 180 -7.51 4.87 1.00
C SER A 180 -6.63 5.56 -0.03
N TRP A 181 -5.49 6.09 0.41
CA TRP A 181 -4.51 6.72 -0.46
C TRP A 181 -3.09 6.47 0.04
N ARG A 182 -2.19 6.11 -0.87
CA ARG A 182 -0.78 5.90 -0.54
C ARG A 182 -0.09 7.21 -0.22
N THR A 183 0.45 7.30 0.98
CA THR A 183 1.07 8.52 1.52
C THR A 183 2.56 8.66 1.20
N THR A 184 3.14 7.66 0.53
CA THR A 184 4.58 7.53 0.26
C THR A 184 4.87 6.93 -1.10
N SER A 185 6.16 6.86 -1.46
CA SER A 185 6.64 5.99 -2.55
C SER A 185 6.53 4.50 -2.19
N ASP A 186 6.90 3.65 -3.15
CA ASP A 186 6.92 2.19 -2.96
C ASP A 186 7.85 1.75 -1.84
N LEU A 187 7.35 0.87 -0.98
CA LEU A 187 8.10 0.21 0.08
C LEU A 187 9.03 -0.85 -0.51
N THR A 188 10.23 -0.92 0.07
CA THR A 188 11.19 -2.00 -0.16
C THR A 188 11.54 -2.68 1.15
N ASP A 189 12.01 -3.92 1.08
CA ASP A 189 12.53 -4.70 2.20
C ASP A 189 13.91 -4.22 2.65
N THR A 190 14.03 -2.95 3.00
CA THR A 190 15.23 -2.40 3.66
C THR A 190 14.80 -1.61 4.88
N TRP A 191 15.64 -1.64 5.92
CA TRP A 191 15.38 -0.82 7.11
C TRP A 191 15.18 0.65 6.77
N ALA A 192 16.01 1.23 5.90
CA ALA A 192 15.87 2.62 5.47
C ALA A 192 14.48 2.89 4.90
N SER A 193 13.97 2.03 4.01
CA SER A 193 12.66 2.19 3.41
C SER A 193 11.52 2.04 4.43
N VAL A 194 11.55 1.02 5.30
CA VAL A 194 10.54 0.82 6.36
C VAL A 194 10.54 2.01 7.32
N SER A 195 11.72 2.43 7.75
CA SER A 195 11.93 3.57 8.64
C SER A 195 11.41 4.87 8.03
N ASP A 196 11.75 5.13 6.76
CA ASP A 196 11.36 6.36 6.08
C ASP A 196 9.89 6.37 5.67
N ILE A 197 9.24 5.22 5.51
CA ILE A 197 7.82 5.14 5.14
C ILE A 197 6.90 5.17 6.37
N GLY A 198 7.24 4.44 7.43
CA GLY A 198 6.37 4.32 8.60
C GLY A 198 6.46 5.48 9.59
N PHE A 199 7.65 6.05 9.80
CA PHE A 199 7.84 7.09 10.84
C PHE A 199 7.60 8.51 10.30
N SER A 200 7.27 9.42 11.21
CA SER A 200 7.05 10.84 10.92
C SER A 200 5.97 11.07 9.85
N ARG A 201 4.79 10.47 10.08
CA ARG A 201 3.59 10.56 9.22
C ARG A 201 2.43 11.30 9.90
N GLU A 202 2.71 12.09 10.94
CA GLU A 202 1.68 12.70 11.79
C GLU A 202 0.80 13.70 11.03
N ILE A 203 1.31 14.29 9.94
CA ILE A 203 0.54 15.19 9.06
C ILE A 203 -0.71 14.52 8.47
N TRP A 204 -0.68 13.19 8.32
CA TRP A 204 -1.79 12.42 7.76
C TRP A 204 -2.79 11.97 8.83
N ALA A 205 -2.41 11.97 10.12
CA ALA A 205 -3.22 11.42 11.19
C ALA A 205 -4.65 12.01 11.29
N PRO A 206 -4.89 13.32 11.05
CA PRO A 206 -6.25 13.89 11.06
C PRO A 206 -7.20 13.33 9.98
N PHE A 207 -6.65 12.65 8.96
CA PHE A 207 -7.40 12.13 7.82
C PHE A 207 -7.59 10.60 7.87
N ASN A 208 -7.07 9.93 8.90
CA ASN A 208 -7.34 8.51 9.15
C ASN A 208 -8.59 8.34 10.01
N GLY A 209 -9.54 7.54 9.55
CA GLY A 209 -10.78 7.26 10.25
C GLY A 209 -11.64 6.21 9.54
N PRO A 210 -12.82 5.87 10.08
CA PRO A 210 -13.70 4.90 9.46
C PRO A 210 -14.01 5.25 8.00
N GLY A 211 -13.63 4.36 7.07
CA GLY A 211 -13.81 4.56 5.63
C GLY A 211 -12.77 5.43 4.91
N SER A 212 -11.75 5.93 5.63
CA SER A 212 -10.70 6.82 5.12
C SER A 212 -9.33 6.45 5.72
N TYR A 213 -8.46 5.83 4.93
CA TYR A 213 -7.23 5.21 5.44
C TYR A 213 -5.97 5.72 4.75
N ASN A 214 -5.00 6.17 5.54
CA ASN A 214 -3.66 6.46 5.08
C ASN A 214 -2.93 5.13 4.79
N ASP A 215 -2.55 4.91 3.53
CA ASP A 215 -1.83 3.72 3.11
C ASP A 215 -0.31 3.97 3.18
N ALA A 216 0.37 3.13 3.96
CA ALA A 216 1.83 3.10 4.10
C ALA A 216 2.48 2.05 3.18
N ASP A 217 1.75 1.56 2.18
CA ASP A 217 2.14 0.50 1.25
C ASP A 217 2.15 -0.92 1.88
N MET A 218 2.31 -1.92 1.01
CA MET A 218 2.21 -3.35 1.27
C MET A 218 3.30 -3.84 2.21
N LEU A 219 2.95 -4.80 3.06
CA LEU A 219 3.85 -5.49 3.98
C LEU A 219 4.89 -6.32 3.21
N VAL A 220 6.17 -6.16 3.56
CA VAL A 220 7.32 -6.86 2.94
C VAL A 220 7.90 -7.92 3.89
N LEU A 221 7.02 -8.80 4.37
CA LEU A 221 7.30 -9.90 5.31
C LEU A 221 7.51 -11.24 4.57
N GLY A 222 8.17 -12.22 5.18
CA GLY A 222 8.25 -13.59 4.62
C GLY A 222 8.95 -13.70 3.26
N GLU A 223 8.48 -14.59 2.39
CA GLU A 223 8.96 -14.70 1.01
C GLU A 223 8.28 -13.68 0.08
N ILE A 224 9.08 -12.82 -0.54
CA ILE A 224 8.65 -11.74 -1.42
C ILE A 224 9.40 -11.77 -2.76
N GLY A 225 8.82 -11.14 -3.78
CA GLY A 225 9.49 -10.88 -5.06
C GLY A 225 8.69 -11.35 -6.26
N ASN A 226 8.47 -10.43 -7.20
CA ASN A 226 7.70 -10.69 -8.42
C ASN A 226 8.47 -11.63 -9.37
N GLY A 227 8.06 -12.90 -9.42
CA GLY A 227 8.61 -13.93 -10.31
C GLY A 227 9.99 -14.47 -9.91
N LYS A 228 10.59 -13.97 -8.82
CA LYS A 228 11.81 -14.50 -8.19
C LYS A 228 11.66 -14.40 -6.67
N PRO A 229 10.91 -15.33 -6.05
CA PRO A 229 10.72 -15.34 -4.60
C PRO A 229 12.06 -15.44 -3.88
N ARG A 230 12.20 -14.65 -2.81
CA ARG A 230 13.28 -14.72 -1.85
C ARG A 230 12.74 -14.30 -0.50
N ARG A 231 13.41 -14.70 0.58
CA ARG A 231 13.12 -14.15 1.90
C ARG A 231 13.36 -12.63 1.92
N THR A 232 12.50 -11.91 2.62
CA THR A 232 12.70 -10.50 2.94
C THR A 232 14.08 -10.27 3.56
N ARG A 233 14.72 -9.14 3.23
CA ARG A 233 16.02 -8.76 3.80
C ARG A 233 15.89 -8.12 5.18
N LEU A 234 14.67 -7.89 5.67
CA LEU A 234 14.43 -7.37 7.01
C LEU A 234 14.81 -8.39 8.07
N THR A 235 15.46 -7.94 9.14
CA THR A 235 15.71 -8.76 10.33
C THR A 235 14.39 -9.08 11.06
N ALA A 236 14.42 -9.99 12.03
CA ALA A 236 13.23 -10.30 12.84
C ALA A 236 12.73 -9.06 13.60
N ASP A 237 13.65 -8.30 14.22
CA ASP A 237 13.31 -7.06 14.96
C ASP A 237 12.72 -5.98 14.01
N GLU A 238 13.27 -5.84 12.80
CA GLU A 238 12.73 -4.92 11.79
C GLU A 238 11.34 -5.33 11.32
N GLN A 239 11.06 -6.63 11.21
CA GLN A 239 9.74 -7.14 10.86
C GLN A 239 8.71 -6.92 11.99
N TYR A 240 9.10 -7.10 13.25
CA TYR A 240 8.25 -6.71 14.39
C TYR A 240 7.97 -5.21 14.39
N THR A 241 8.99 -4.37 14.15
CA THR A 241 8.81 -2.91 14.02
C THR A 241 7.88 -2.56 12.87
N HIS A 242 8.07 -3.16 11.69
CA HIS A 242 7.24 -2.92 10.51
C HIS A 242 5.78 -3.26 10.78
N MET A 243 5.49 -4.46 11.29
CA MET A 243 4.12 -4.87 11.59
C MET A 243 3.49 -3.99 12.68
N SER A 244 4.21 -3.75 13.78
CA SER A 244 3.70 -2.93 14.89
C SER A 244 3.39 -1.50 14.47
N LEU A 245 4.26 -0.90 13.66
CA LEU A 245 4.08 0.47 13.18
C LEU A 245 2.92 0.56 12.20
N TRP A 246 2.75 -0.39 11.27
CA TRP A 246 1.59 -0.41 10.37
C TRP A 246 0.27 -0.59 11.14
N CYS A 247 0.26 -1.43 12.19
CA CYS A 247 -0.90 -1.55 13.06
C CYS A 247 -1.22 -0.23 13.78
N LEU A 248 -0.21 0.41 14.38
CA LEU A 248 -0.36 1.71 15.03
C LEU A 248 -0.81 2.81 14.06
N LEU A 249 -0.38 2.76 12.79
CA LEU A 249 -0.82 3.71 11.78
C LEU A 249 -2.29 3.52 11.37
N SER A 250 -2.87 2.34 11.62
CA SER A 250 -4.27 2.02 11.31
C SER A 250 -4.63 2.20 9.83
N GLY A 251 -3.67 1.90 8.96
CA GLY A 251 -3.85 1.81 7.52
C GLY A 251 -4.11 0.37 7.05
N PRO A 252 -4.31 0.15 5.74
CA PRO A 252 -4.49 -1.18 5.18
C PRO A 252 -3.27 -2.09 5.43
N LEU A 253 -3.51 -3.35 5.78
CA LEU A 253 -2.49 -4.39 5.87
C LEU A 253 -2.52 -5.25 4.61
N LEU A 254 -1.78 -4.84 3.58
CA LEU A 254 -1.71 -5.53 2.28
C LEU A 254 -0.50 -6.47 2.25
N LEU A 255 -0.72 -7.79 2.15
CA LEU A 255 0.38 -8.76 2.15
C LEU A 255 1.09 -8.79 0.78
N GLY A 256 2.40 -8.54 0.77
CA GLY A 256 3.26 -8.65 -0.42
C GLY A 256 3.95 -10.01 -0.58
N CYS A 257 3.61 -11.00 0.25
CA CYS A 257 4.30 -12.28 0.35
C CYS A 257 3.58 -13.44 -0.36
N ASP A 258 4.34 -14.49 -0.65
CA ASP A 258 3.82 -15.76 -1.15
C ASP A 258 3.18 -16.57 0.00
N LEU A 259 1.85 -16.61 0.03
CA LEU A 259 1.08 -17.25 1.11
C LEU A 259 1.28 -18.77 1.17
N GLU A 260 1.72 -19.42 0.09
CA GLU A 260 2.02 -20.86 0.07
C GLU A 260 3.32 -21.20 0.80
N LYS A 261 4.10 -20.18 1.19
CA LYS A 261 5.44 -20.32 1.77
C LYS A 261 5.62 -19.59 3.09
N LEU A 262 4.55 -19.43 3.85
CA LEU A 262 4.61 -18.85 5.18
C LEU A 262 5.37 -19.78 6.13
N ASP A 263 6.49 -19.29 6.68
CA ASP A 263 7.14 -19.93 7.82
C ASP A 263 6.39 -19.60 9.13
N ALA A 264 6.65 -20.36 10.20
CA ALA A 264 5.96 -20.19 11.48
C ALA A 264 6.16 -18.78 12.08
N PHE A 265 7.32 -18.17 11.84
CA PHE A 265 7.60 -16.81 12.29
C PHE A 265 6.71 -15.79 11.57
N THR A 266 6.65 -15.84 10.24
CA THR A 266 5.84 -14.93 9.42
C THR A 266 4.35 -15.14 9.72
N LEU A 267 3.91 -16.40 9.85
CA LEU A 267 2.54 -16.69 10.26
C LEU A 267 2.21 -16.06 11.62
N GLY A 268 3.11 -16.18 12.61
CA GLY A 268 2.98 -15.53 13.91
C GLY A 268 2.87 -14.00 13.85
N LEU A 269 3.59 -13.34 12.93
CA LEU A 269 3.43 -11.89 12.68
C LEU A 269 2.03 -11.55 12.16
N LEU A 270 1.47 -12.40 11.31
CA LEU A 270 0.21 -12.16 10.60
C LEU A 270 -1.04 -12.61 11.38
N THR A 271 -0.88 -13.31 12.50
CA THR A 271 -1.98 -13.97 13.22
C THR A 271 -1.99 -13.68 14.72
N ASN A 272 -1.22 -12.68 15.19
CA ASN A 272 -1.31 -12.24 16.57
C ASN A 272 -2.54 -11.33 16.75
N ASP A 273 -3.58 -11.86 17.38
CA ASP A 273 -4.86 -11.18 17.57
C ASP A 273 -4.73 -9.83 18.30
N GLU A 274 -3.88 -9.73 19.33
CA GLU A 274 -3.73 -8.51 20.11
C GLU A 274 -3.02 -7.39 19.34
N VAL A 275 -2.07 -7.75 18.48
CA VAL A 275 -1.40 -6.80 17.58
C VAL A 275 -2.33 -6.37 16.46
N LEU A 276 -3.12 -7.29 15.90
CA LEU A 276 -4.10 -6.98 14.87
C LEU A 276 -5.25 -6.13 15.41
N GLU A 277 -5.67 -6.33 16.67
CA GLU A 277 -6.67 -5.50 17.34
C GLU A 277 -6.27 -4.02 17.34
N VAL A 278 -4.97 -3.69 17.49
CA VAL A 278 -4.47 -2.31 17.38
C VAL A 278 -4.79 -1.68 16.02
N ASN A 279 -4.67 -2.45 14.94
CA ASN A 279 -5.01 -2.01 13.59
C ASN A 279 -6.53 -1.95 13.37
N GLN A 280 -7.24 -2.97 13.85
CA GLN A 280 -8.68 -3.18 13.63
C GLN A 280 -9.57 -2.41 14.61
N ASP A 281 -8.98 -1.62 15.51
CA ASP A 281 -9.69 -0.77 16.46
C ASP A 281 -10.77 0.09 15.77
N PRO A 282 -12.03 0.08 16.25
CA PRO A 282 -13.14 0.78 15.60
C PRO A 282 -12.97 2.30 15.48
N LEU A 283 -12.12 2.94 16.30
CA LEU A 283 -11.86 4.37 16.14
C LEU A 283 -11.04 4.67 14.89
N CYS A 284 -10.34 3.68 14.33
CA CYS A 284 -9.43 3.82 13.21
C CYS A 284 -8.42 4.98 13.40
N LYS A 285 -8.06 5.30 14.66
CA LYS A 285 -7.15 6.41 14.95
C LYS A 285 -5.72 6.02 14.62
N GLN A 286 -5.08 6.81 13.77
CA GLN A 286 -3.64 6.71 13.54
C GLN A 286 -2.86 7.18 14.79
N ALA A 287 -1.85 6.41 15.19
CA ALA A 287 -0.92 6.81 16.23
C ALA A 287 -0.04 7.98 15.78
N THR A 288 0.26 8.87 16.73
CA THR A 288 1.20 9.98 16.55
C THR A 288 2.40 9.80 17.47
N ARG A 289 3.53 10.41 17.12
CA ARG A 289 4.69 10.44 18.01
C ARG A 289 4.41 11.28 19.25
N VAL A 290 4.55 10.66 20.42
CA VAL A 290 4.30 11.29 21.73
C VAL A 290 5.58 11.57 22.52
N ALA A 291 6.68 10.87 22.20
CA ALA A 291 7.99 11.15 22.76
C ALA A 291 9.11 10.80 21.77
N LYS A 292 10.25 11.49 21.91
CA LYS A 292 11.47 11.23 21.13
C LYS A 292 12.70 11.57 21.95
N SER A 293 13.69 10.68 21.93
CA SER A 293 15.03 10.93 22.47
C SER A 293 16.07 10.35 21.51
N GLY A 294 16.82 11.21 20.82
CA GLY A 294 17.68 10.78 19.72
C GLY A 294 16.88 10.07 18.63
N ARG A 295 17.21 8.80 18.35
CA ARG A 295 16.44 7.93 17.43
C ARG A 295 15.51 6.93 18.14
N ASN A 296 15.32 7.06 19.45
CA ASN A 296 14.26 6.34 20.15
C ASN A 296 12.97 7.16 20.04
N GLU A 297 11.89 6.53 19.61
CA GLU A 297 10.60 7.18 19.40
C GLU A 297 9.49 6.38 20.07
N VAL A 298 8.50 7.08 20.63
CA VAL A 298 7.29 6.47 21.17
C VAL A 298 6.10 6.98 20.39
N TYR A 299 5.28 6.06 19.87
CA TYR A 299 4.02 6.36 19.21
C TYR A 299 2.88 5.81 20.06
N ALA A 300 1.77 6.53 20.11
CA ALA A 300 0.59 6.09 20.82
C ALA A 300 -0.70 6.47 20.08
N LYS A 301 -1.73 5.62 20.20
CA LYS A 301 -3.12 5.91 19.80
C LYS A 301 -4.10 5.53 20.90
N LEU A 302 -5.19 6.28 20.98
CA LEU A 302 -6.39 5.91 21.73
C LEU A 302 -7.11 4.76 21.03
N MET A 303 -7.50 3.77 21.82
CA MET A 303 -8.33 2.64 21.45
C MET A 303 -9.78 2.89 21.90
N GLU A 304 -10.73 2.21 21.27
CA GLU A 304 -12.17 2.36 21.51
C GLU A 304 -12.57 2.11 22.97
N ASP A 305 -11.92 1.14 23.62
CA ASP A 305 -12.15 0.78 25.02
C ASP A 305 -11.59 1.78 26.04
N GLY A 306 -10.96 2.86 25.58
CA GLY A 306 -10.32 3.89 26.40
C GLY A 306 -8.88 3.59 26.81
N SER A 307 -8.32 2.45 26.40
CA SER A 307 -6.88 2.16 26.56
C SER A 307 -6.03 2.87 25.52
N LEU A 308 -4.71 2.85 25.70
CA LEU A 308 -3.74 3.31 24.70
C LEU A 308 -2.92 2.13 24.16
N ALA A 309 -2.81 2.03 22.84
CA ALA A 309 -1.77 1.20 22.21
C ALA A 309 -0.51 2.05 22.05
N VAL A 310 0.63 1.57 22.56
CA VAL A 310 1.89 2.32 22.63
C VAL A 310 3.03 1.48 22.08
N GLY A 311 3.73 1.99 21.06
CA GLY A 311 4.95 1.38 20.51
C GLY A 311 6.19 2.14 20.96
N LEU A 312 7.10 1.45 21.65
CA LEU A 312 8.42 1.95 22.04
C LEU A 312 9.46 1.45 21.03
N PHE A 313 9.93 2.34 20.17
CA PHE A 313 10.81 2.00 19.04
C PHE A 313 12.24 2.44 19.28
N ASN A 314 13.19 1.58 18.91
CA ASN A 314 14.61 1.91 18.87
C ASN A 314 15.11 1.90 17.42
N ARG A 315 15.36 3.07 16.84
CA ARG A 315 15.88 3.19 15.47
C ARG A 315 17.41 3.32 15.41
N ASN A 316 18.12 2.91 16.47
CA ASN A 316 19.58 2.89 16.53
C ASN A 316 20.12 1.48 16.24
N GLU A 317 21.43 1.40 16.00
CA GLU A 317 22.18 0.17 15.73
C GLU A 317 22.54 -0.65 16.99
N LYS A 318 22.17 -0.17 18.19
CA LYS A 318 22.45 -0.81 19.47
C LYS A 318 21.19 -0.85 20.32
N THR A 319 21.07 -1.88 21.16
CA THR A 319 20.02 -1.95 22.17
C THR A 319 20.00 -0.68 23.00
N GLY A 320 18.81 -0.14 23.23
CA GLY A 320 18.61 1.09 23.97
C GLY A 320 17.40 0.99 24.88
N ARG A 321 17.41 1.76 25.96
CA ARG A 321 16.23 1.94 26.80
C ARG A 321 15.33 3.00 26.20
N VAL A 322 14.05 2.66 26.08
CA VAL A 322 13.00 3.57 25.61
C VAL A 322 12.00 3.70 26.74
N ARG A 323 11.66 4.94 27.09
CA ARG A 323 10.77 5.28 28.22
C ARG A 323 9.60 6.12 27.74
N ILE A 324 8.44 5.89 28.36
CA ILE A 324 7.27 6.75 28.25
C ILE A 324 6.76 7.15 29.64
N SER A 325 6.41 8.42 29.82
CA SER A 325 5.69 8.88 31.01
C SER A 325 4.20 8.96 30.75
N TRP A 326 3.39 8.63 31.76
CA TRP A 326 1.93 8.73 31.68
C TRP A 326 1.45 10.14 31.36
N SER A 327 2.13 11.15 31.92
CA SER A 327 1.86 12.55 31.62
C SER A 327 2.04 12.93 30.14
N ALA A 328 3.01 12.31 29.43
CA ALA A 328 3.25 12.59 28.02
C ALA A 328 2.13 12.06 27.10
N ILE A 329 1.34 11.11 27.59
CA ILE A 329 0.20 10.52 26.88
C ILE A 329 -1.13 10.83 27.56
N GLY A 330 -1.18 11.84 28.43
CA GLY A 330 -2.41 12.30 29.08
C GLY A 330 -3.00 11.36 30.13
N LEU A 331 -2.27 10.32 30.53
CA LEU A 331 -2.69 9.39 31.58
C LEU A 331 -2.27 9.87 32.97
N ARG A 332 -2.99 9.42 34.00
CA ARG A 332 -2.73 9.72 35.41
C ARG A 332 -2.96 8.48 36.28
N GLY A 333 -2.24 8.40 37.39
CA GLY A 333 -2.35 7.28 38.33
C GLY A 333 -1.78 5.99 37.75
N ALA A 334 -1.91 4.91 38.52
CA ALA A 334 -1.36 3.61 38.18
C ALA A 334 -2.01 3.01 36.92
N GLN A 335 -1.17 2.52 36.01
CA GLN A 335 -1.60 1.88 34.75
C GLN A 335 -1.10 0.44 34.71
N ARG A 336 -1.93 -0.48 34.20
CA ARG A 336 -1.51 -1.81 33.78
C ARG A 336 -0.87 -1.73 32.40
N VAL A 337 0.21 -2.49 32.21
CA VAL A 337 0.92 -2.60 30.93
C VAL A 337 0.94 -4.06 30.50
N ARG A 338 0.56 -4.32 29.25
CA ARG A 338 0.57 -5.65 28.62
C ARG A 338 1.38 -5.61 27.33
N ASP A 339 2.34 -6.51 27.17
CA ASP A 339 3.09 -6.73 25.93
C ASP A 339 2.22 -7.54 24.95
N LEU A 340 1.96 -6.98 23.77
CA LEU A 340 1.03 -7.57 22.80
C LEU A 340 1.67 -8.69 21.97
N TRP A 341 2.97 -8.59 21.68
CA TRP A 341 3.67 -9.64 20.95
C TRP A 341 3.89 -10.87 21.80
N ARG A 342 4.23 -10.66 23.07
CA ARG A 342 4.42 -11.74 24.06
C ARG A 342 3.11 -12.19 24.71
N GLN A 343 2.03 -11.44 24.51
CA GLN A 343 0.73 -11.65 25.13
C GLN A 343 0.85 -11.80 26.65
N GLN A 344 1.66 -10.92 27.26
CA GLN A 344 2.10 -11.02 28.64
C GLN A 344 1.83 -9.74 29.41
N ASP A 345 1.22 -9.86 30.59
CA ASP A 345 1.09 -8.74 31.51
C ASP A 345 2.44 -8.43 32.15
N LEU A 346 2.89 -7.18 32.02
CA LEU A 346 4.18 -6.70 32.55
C LEU A 346 4.05 -6.08 33.95
N GLY A 347 2.83 -5.85 34.41
CA GLY A 347 2.52 -5.35 35.75
C GLY A 347 1.85 -3.98 35.76
N VAL A 348 1.88 -3.34 36.94
CA VAL A 348 1.28 -2.04 37.21
C VAL A 348 2.37 -1.02 37.47
N PHE A 349 2.30 0.14 36.81
CA PHE A 349 3.30 1.19 36.90
C PHE A 349 2.64 2.52 37.24
N ALA A 350 3.23 3.26 38.20
CA ALA A 350 2.62 4.46 38.76
C ALA A 350 2.72 5.70 37.87
N GLU A 351 3.86 5.90 37.19
CA GLU A 351 4.17 7.16 36.48
C GLU A 351 4.80 6.98 35.10
N THR A 352 5.58 5.91 34.92
CA THR A 352 6.35 5.67 33.70
C THR A 352 6.46 4.18 33.42
N PHE A 353 6.67 3.85 32.15
CA PHE A 353 7.08 2.52 31.70
C PHE A 353 8.34 2.65 30.85
N GLU A 354 9.26 1.70 31.01
CA GLU A 354 10.53 1.66 30.28
C GLU A 354 10.86 0.22 29.90
N ALA A 355 11.39 0.04 28.70
CA ALA A 355 11.82 -1.26 28.21
C ALA A 355 13.18 -1.17 27.50
N GLU A 356 13.95 -2.26 27.56
CA GLU A 356 15.10 -2.46 26.69
C GLU A 356 14.60 -2.94 25.32
N VAL A 357 14.97 -2.21 24.27
CA VAL A 357 14.51 -2.46 22.91
C VAL A 357 15.71 -2.73 22.01
N SER A 358 15.69 -3.87 21.33
CA SER A 358 16.72 -4.30 20.36
C SER A 358 16.97 -3.23 19.28
N PRO A 359 18.14 -3.25 18.59
CA PRO A 359 18.37 -2.43 17.41
C PRO A 359 17.24 -2.63 16.39
N HIS A 360 16.68 -1.54 15.89
CA HIS A 360 15.56 -1.53 14.93
C HIS A 360 14.30 -2.26 15.42
N GLY A 361 14.22 -2.57 16.71
CA GLY A 361 13.12 -3.30 17.32
C GLY A 361 12.05 -2.39 17.92
N VAL A 362 11.04 -3.07 18.48
CA VAL A 362 9.88 -2.46 19.13
C VAL A 362 9.48 -3.27 20.35
N VAL A 363 8.99 -2.57 21.38
CA VAL A 363 8.11 -3.16 22.40
C VAL A 363 6.74 -2.52 22.22
N LEU A 364 5.76 -3.32 21.79
CA LEU A 364 4.38 -2.89 21.55
C LEU A 364 3.52 -3.30 22.74
N VAL A 365 2.94 -2.33 23.43
CA VAL A 365 2.17 -2.55 24.65
C VAL A 365 0.80 -1.91 24.59
N ARG A 366 -0.16 -2.47 25.32
CA ARG A 366 -1.42 -1.82 25.69
C ARG A 366 -1.31 -1.29 27.11
N VAL A 367 -1.70 -0.04 27.29
CA VAL A 367 -1.71 0.67 28.57
C VAL A 367 -3.15 1.00 28.93
N ALA A 368 -3.60 0.53 30.09
CA ALA A 368 -4.96 0.76 30.56
C ALA A 368 -4.96 1.08 32.06
N ALA A 369 -5.97 1.82 32.52
CA ALA A 369 -6.12 2.16 33.92
C ALA A 369 -6.08 0.90 34.79
N ALA A 370 -5.26 0.92 35.85
CA ALA A 370 -5.34 -0.09 36.89
C ALA A 370 -6.68 0.11 37.61
N ARG A 371 -7.65 -0.76 37.30
CA ARG A 371 -8.91 -0.84 38.05
C ARG A 371 -8.55 -1.18 39.51
N PRO A 372 -9.17 -0.50 40.50
CA PRO A 372 -8.93 -0.76 41.92
C PRO A 372 -9.25 -2.20 42.32
#